data_AF-A0A6J0CGG4-F1
#
_entry.id   AF-A0A6J0CGG4-F1
#
_cell.length_a   1.000
_cell.length_b   1.000
_cell.length_c   1.000
_cell.angle_alpha   90.00
_cell.angle_beta   90.00
_cell.angle_gamma   90.00
#
_symmetry.space_group_name_H-M   'P 1'
#
loop_
_entity.id
_entity.type
_entity.pdbx_description
1 polymer ?
#
loop_
_entity_poly.entity_id
_entity_poly.type
_entity_poly.pdbx_seq_one_letter_code
_entity_poly.pdbx_strand_id
1 'polypeptide(L)'
;MRLAKYGKQLRENYRAFKNKQCEPTVSSGNYNSYSVPNESVRSRVAMDFTGSVGRIVDDPKEAKAIAVAEGSTWKRRWRPSSRAPHDQNLAKIQELEAGIHVTQLWFHRGMSRDQAAALVNKYGTVDGVFLVRDSRSNPGAFVLTYKSGGKVLHTQIQLITDHHLRDTYCYSLDSGATKFYDLLQLVEFYQLNTGCLPTRLTHYVVHSPSNTMIQEDTSMTSLSPGSSPGPRNSPSLTPRTSTPSITSA
;
A
#
# COMPACT_ATOMS: atom_id res chain seq x y z
N MET A 1 -5.22 -22.75 -17.26
CA MET A 1 -6.41 -23.43 -16.69
C MET A 1 -6.17 -24.94 -16.54
N ARG A 2 -5.47 -25.39 -15.48
CA ARG A 2 -5.24 -26.84 -15.20
C ARG A 2 -6.27 -27.45 -14.25
N LEU A 3 -6.98 -26.61 -13.48
CA LEU A 3 -7.88 -27.08 -12.41
C LEU A 3 -9.12 -27.80 -12.94
N ALA A 4 -9.69 -27.33 -14.07
CA ALA A 4 -10.87 -27.95 -14.68
C ALA A 4 -10.61 -29.36 -15.24
N LYS A 5 -9.37 -29.65 -15.68
CA LYS A 5 -9.02 -30.94 -16.30
C LYS A 5 -8.81 -32.05 -15.26
N TYR A 6 -8.36 -31.71 -14.05
CA TYR A 6 -7.97 -32.69 -13.02
C TYR A 6 -8.82 -32.64 -11.74
N GLY A 7 -9.90 -31.84 -11.71
CA GLY A 7 -10.74 -31.70 -10.52
C GLY A 7 -11.32 -33.02 -9.99
N LYS A 8 -11.68 -33.94 -10.89
CA LYS A 8 -12.16 -35.29 -10.51
C LYS A 8 -11.06 -36.11 -9.83
N GLN A 9 -9.85 -36.12 -10.39
CA GLN A 9 -8.70 -36.83 -9.84
C GLN A 9 -8.26 -36.27 -8.47
N LEU A 10 -8.27 -34.94 -8.32
CA LEU A 10 -8.00 -34.27 -7.04
C LEU A 10 -9.02 -34.66 -5.97
N ARG A 11 -10.30 -34.74 -6.35
CA ARG A 11 -11.39 -35.15 -5.45
C ARG A 11 -11.27 -36.61 -5.04
N GLU A 12 -10.91 -37.49 -5.97
CA GLU A 12 -10.67 -38.91 -5.70
C GLU A 12 -9.45 -39.11 -4.79
N ASN A 13 -8.34 -38.42 -5.05
CA ASN A 13 -7.16 -38.44 -4.17
C ASN A 13 -7.50 -37.96 -2.75
N TYR A 14 -8.28 -36.88 -2.62
CA TYR A 14 -8.73 -36.37 -1.31
C TYR A 14 -9.63 -37.37 -0.57
N ARG A 15 -10.58 -38.00 -1.28
CA ARG A 15 -11.45 -39.02 -0.70
C ARG A 15 -10.67 -40.27 -0.28
N ALA A 16 -9.74 -40.73 -1.11
CA ALA A 16 -8.88 -41.86 -0.80
C ALA A 16 -7.98 -41.58 0.42
N PHE A 17 -7.47 -40.36 0.56
CA PHE A 17 -6.74 -39.93 1.76
C PHE A 17 -7.63 -39.91 3.01
N LYS A 18 -8.84 -39.33 2.90
CA LYS A 18 -9.76 -39.23 4.04
C LYS A 18 -10.29 -40.58 4.50
N ASN A 19 -10.60 -41.49 3.59
CA ASN A 19 -11.09 -42.83 3.94
C ASN A 19 -10.04 -43.68 4.67
N LYS A 20 -8.74 -43.43 4.42
CA LYS A 20 -7.65 -44.07 5.19
C LYS A 20 -7.54 -43.58 6.64
N GLN A 21 -8.20 -42.47 7.01
CA GLN A 21 -8.22 -41.97 8.39
C GLN A 21 -9.42 -42.48 9.23
N CYS A 22 -10.35 -43.24 8.64
CA CYS A 22 -11.59 -43.65 9.30
C CYS A 22 -11.65 -45.12 9.74
N GLU A 23 -10.51 -45.81 9.88
CA GLU A 23 -10.45 -47.04 10.68
C GLU A 23 -10.13 -46.68 12.15
N PRO A 24 -10.90 -47.16 13.14
CA PRO A 24 -10.83 -46.68 14.51
C PRO A 24 -9.68 -47.36 15.25
N THR A 25 -8.45 -46.89 15.04
CA THR A 25 -7.37 -47.10 16.00
C THR A 25 -6.46 -45.87 16.08
N VAL A 26 -6.53 -45.23 17.25
CA VAL A 26 -5.54 -44.35 17.90
C VAL A 26 -5.62 -42.83 17.66
N SER A 27 -5.97 -42.16 18.76
CA SER A 27 -5.70 -40.79 19.24
C SER A 27 -4.90 -39.81 18.37
N SER A 28 -5.49 -38.62 18.21
CA SER A 28 -4.86 -37.34 17.86
C SER A 28 -3.53 -37.11 18.60
N GLY A 29 -2.41 -37.17 17.88
CA GLY A 29 -1.10 -36.84 18.46
C GLY A 29 0.12 -37.06 17.57
N ASN A 30 0.08 -37.92 16.54
CA ASN A 30 1.28 -38.31 15.81
C ASN A 30 1.13 -38.18 14.28
N TYR A 31 1.47 -37.01 13.73
CA TYR A 31 1.59 -36.83 12.27
C TYR A 31 2.95 -37.30 11.70
N ASN A 32 3.63 -38.24 12.38
CA ASN A 32 5.04 -38.54 12.11
C ASN A 32 5.41 -40.01 11.90
N SER A 33 4.47 -40.89 11.53
CA SER A 33 4.83 -42.25 11.11
C SER A 33 3.93 -42.81 10.01
N TYR A 34 4.07 -42.27 8.79
CA TYR A 34 3.72 -43.05 7.61
C TYR A 34 4.89 -43.98 7.29
N SER A 35 4.82 -45.20 7.82
CA SER A 35 5.66 -46.31 7.37
C SER A 35 5.09 -46.80 6.03
N VAL A 36 5.63 -46.30 4.93
CA VAL A 36 5.48 -46.92 3.61
C VAL A 36 6.20 -48.28 3.64
N PRO A 37 5.51 -49.41 3.44
CA PRO A 37 6.18 -50.70 3.38
C PRO A 37 7.05 -50.72 2.11
N ASN A 38 8.36 -50.69 2.32
CA ASN A 38 9.40 -50.86 1.31
C ASN A 38 9.51 -49.75 0.24
N GLU A 39 9.87 -48.54 0.67
CA GLU A 39 10.83 -47.73 -0.08
C GLU A 39 11.99 -47.42 0.84
N SER A 40 13.19 -47.76 0.40
CA SER A 40 14.47 -47.59 1.10
C SER A 40 14.49 -46.31 1.93
N VAL A 41 14.78 -46.44 3.22
CA VAL A 41 14.99 -45.34 4.19
C VAL A 41 16.05 -44.32 3.69
N ARG A 42 16.76 -44.63 2.60
CA ARG A 42 17.68 -43.75 1.88
C ARG A 42 17.03 -42.74 0.90
N SER A 43 15.72 -42.76 0.61
CA SER A 43 15.16 -41.91 -0.47
C SER A 43 14.65 -40.53 -0.06
N ARG A 44 14.60 -40.20 1.24
CA ARG A 44 14.27 -38.85 1.69
C ARG A 44 15.56 -38.06 1.91
N VAL A 45 15.91 -37.19 0.96
CA VAL A 45 17.08 -36.33 1.06
C VAL A 45 16.64 -34.87 0.93
N ALA A 46 17.28 -33.97 1.68
CA ALA A 46 17.04 -32.55 1.55
C ALA A 46 17.71 -32.04 0.25
N MET A 47 17.03 -31.14 -0.47
CA MET A 47 17.61 -30.48 -1.64
C MET A 47 17.92 -29.02 -1.32
N ASP A 48 19.10 -28.57 -1.72
CA ASP A 48 19.60 -27.21 -1.60
C ASP A 48 19.52 -26.51 -2.96
N PHE A 49 18.93 -25.31 -2.99
CA PHE A 49 18.73 -24.48 -4.19
C PHE A 49 19.51 -23.16 -4.15
N THR A 50 20.48 -23.02 -3.24
CA THR A 50 21.27 -21.79 -3.08
C THR A 50 22.17 -21.47 -4.28
N GLY A 51 22.37 -22.40 -5.22
CA GLY A 51 23.12 -22.22 -6.47
C GLY A 51 22.25 -22.24 -7.74
N SER A 52 22.89 -22.13 -8.91
CA SER A 52 22.22 -22.22 -10.22
C SER A 52 21.69 -23.62 -10.57
N VAL A 53 22.10 -24.65 -9.82
CA VAL A 53 21.68 -26.04 -9.94
C VAL A 53 21.40 -26.58 -8.54
N GLY A 54 20.28 -27.30 -8.37
CA GLY A 54 19.92 -27.91 -7.10
C GLY A 54 20.90 -29.03 -6.71
N ARG A 55 21.36 -29.01 -5.46
CA ARG A 55 22.27 -30.00 -4.85
C ARG A 55 21.49 -30.88 -3.88
N ILE A 56 21.84 -32.17 -3.82
CA ILE A 56 21.32 -33.09 -2.80
C ILE A 56 22.21 -32.98 -1.55
N VAL A 57 21.60 -32.76 -0.38
CA VAL A 57 22.30 -32.65 0.91
C VAL A 57 22.38 -34.03 1.56
N ASP A 58 23.50 -34.70 1.35
CA ASP A 58 23.71 -36.08 1.82
C ASP A 58 24.13 -36.20 3.30
N ASP A 59 24.77 -35.16 3.86
CA ASP A 59 25.21 -35.18 5.27
C ASP A 59 24.03 -34.95 6.23
N PRO A 60 23.70 -35.90 7.13
CA PRO A 60 22.61 -35.74 8.09
C PRO A 60 22.80 -34.57 9.06
N LYS A 61 24.05 -34.17 9.34
CA LYS A 61 24.33 -33.02 10.22
C LYS A 61 24.06 -31.70 9.49
N GLU A 62 24.51 -31.60 8.25
CA GLU A 62 24.22 -30.49 7.35
C GLU A 62 22.71 -30.31 7.13
N ALA A 63 21.99 -31.39 6.81
CA ALA A 63 20.54 -31.34 6.63
C ALA A 63 19.79 -30.85 7.88
N LYS A 64 20.24 -31.27 9.08
CA LYS A 64 19.69 -30.78 10.36
C LYS A 64 20.02 -29.31 10.59
N ALA A 65 21.25 -28.88 10.28
CA ALA A 65 21.66 -27.49 10.42
C ALA A 65 20.85 -26.56 9.51
N ILE A 66 20.66 -26.95 8.24
CA ILE A 66 19.82 -26.22 7.28
C ILE A 66 18.37 -26.17 7.78
N ALA A 67 17.80 -27.30 8.20
CA ALA A 67 16.43 -27.34 8.73
C ALA A 67 16.24 -26.48 9.99
N VAL A 68 17.27 -26.31 10.83
CA VAL A 68 17.23 -25.44 12.02
C VAL A 68 17.42 -23.97 11.66
N ALA A 69 18.31 -23.67 10.70
CA ALA A 69 18.58 -22.32 10.23
C ALA A 69 17.38 -21.76 9.45
N GLU A 70 16.90 -22.48 8.43
CA GLU A 70 15.63 -22.22 7.76
C GLU A 70 14.48 -22.27 8.77
N GLY A 71 14.58 -23.22 9.71
CA GLY A 71 13.82 -23.35 10.95
C GLY A 71 13.47 -22.04 11.64
N SER A 72 14.51 -21.22 11.77
CA SER A 72 14.48 -19.96 12.50
C SER A 72 14.03 -18.81 11.60
N THR A 73 14.35 -18.85 10.30
CA THR A 73 13.88 -17.84 9.33
C THR A 73 12.39 -17.98 9.03
N TRP A 74 11.85 -19.20 8.90
CA TRP A 74 10.40 -19.42 8.74
C TRP A 74 9.65 -18.98 9.99
N LYS A 75 10.15 -19.27 11.19
CA LYS A 75 9.54 -18.77 12.43
C LYS A 75 9.55 -17.24 12.50
N ARG A 76 10.62 -16.58 12.04
CA ARG A 76 10.70 -15.11 12.00
C ARG A 76 9.73 -14.49 10.98
N ARG A 77 9.51 -15.15 9.84
CA ARG A 77 8.56 -14.74 8.80
C ARG A 77 7.09 -14.97 9.17
N TRP A 78 6.82 -15.99 10.00
CA TRP A 78 5.46 -16.43 10.35
C TRP A 78 5.04 -16.13 11.80
N ARG A 79 5.83 -15.37 12.56
CA ARG A 79 5.42 -14.83 13.86
C ARG A 79 5.14 -13.32 13.72
N PRO A 80 3.88 -12.88 13.73
CA PRO A 80 3.56 -11.56 14.25
C PRO A 80 4.04 -11.50 15.69
N SER A 81 4.75 -10.42 16.02
CA SER A 81 5.34 -10.13 17.32
C SER A 81 4.50 -10.64 18.48
N SER A 82 5.04 -11.59 19.24
CA SER A 82 4.43 -12.03 20.49
C SER A 82 4.64 -10.93 21.54
N ARG A 83 3.59 -10.14 21.78
CA ARG A 83 3.34 -9.30 22.96
C ARG A 83 4.38 -8.20 23.25
N ALA A 84 3.98 -6.96 22.98
CA ALA A 84 4.41 -5.79 23.75
C ALA A 84 3.17 -4.96 24.13
N PRO A 85 3.18 -4.24 25.27
CA PRO A 85 2.01 -3.53 25.80
C PRO A 85 1.53 -2.39 24.89
N HIS A 86 0.31 -1.97 25.16
CA HIS A 86 -0.74 -1.58 24.21
C HIS A 86 -0.61 -0.25 23.46
N ASP A 87 0.32 0.67 23.78
CA ASP A 87 0.17 2.06 23.31
C ASP A 87 1.22 2.60 22.32
N GLN A 88 2.24 1.81 21.93
CA GLN A 88 3.31 2.30 21.02
C GLN A 88 3.40 1.53 19.69
N ASN A 89 2.49 0.58 19.43
CA ASN A 89 2.64 -0.38 18.34
C ASN A 89 2.21 0.14 16.95
N LEU A 90 1.34 1.15 16.88
CA LEU A 90 0.81 1.64 15.60
C LEU A 90 1.93 2.25 14.71
N ALA A 91 2.83 3.01 15.33
CA ALA A 91 3.96 3.63 14.62
C ALA A 91 5.06 2.62 14.22
N LYS A 92 5.20 1.50 14.96
CA LYS A 92 6.23 0.48 14.72
C LYS A 92 5.84 -0.51 13.61
N ILE A 93 4.54 -0.80 13.46
CA ILE A 93 4.01 -1.56 12.30
C ILE A 93 4.28 -0.78 10.99
N GLN A 94 4.34 0.55 11.08
CA GLN A 94 4.38 1.48 9.95
C GLN A 94 5.74 1.57 9.21
N GLU A 95 6.85 1.20 9.85
CA GLU A 95 8.20 1.39 9.28
C GLU A 95 8.78 0.12 8.66
N LEU A 96 8.29 -1.08 9.01
CA LEU A 96 8.85 -2.36 8.53
C LEU A 96 8.03 -3.06 7.43
N GLU A 97 6.80 -2.64 7.15
CA GLU A 97 6.03 -3.10 5.98
C GLU A 97 5.71 -1.91 5.07
N ALA A 98 6.54 -1.68 4.06
CA ALA A 98 6.03 -1.06 2.84
C ALA A 98 5.03 -2.05 2.22
N GLY A 99 3.78 -2.03 2.69
CA GLY A 99 2.76 -3.00 2.31
C GLY A 99 2.59 -3.05 0.79
N ILE A 100 2.14 -4.19 0.25
CA ILE A 100 2.06 -4.45 -1.21
C ILE A 100 1.31 -3.36 -1.99
N HIS A 101 0.45 -2.60 -1.31
CA HIS A 101 -0.26 -1.45 -1.86
C HIS A 101 0.66 -0.33 -2.37
N VAL A 102 1.87 -0.18 -1.83
CA VAL A 102 2.80 0.91 -2.17
C VAL A 102 3.35 0.81 -3.58
N THR A 103 3.31 -0.38 -4.18
CA THR A 103 3.71 -0.61 -5.57
C THR A 103 2.54 -0.49 -6.54
N GLN A 104 1.33 -0.21 -6.05
CA GLN A 104 0.12 -0.19 -6.86
C GLN A 104 -0.09 1.20 -7.46
N LEU A 105 -0.43 1.24 -8.76
CA LEU A 105 -0.63 2.48 -9.50
C LEU A 105 -1.82 3.32 -9.01
N TRP A 106 -2.77 2.66 -8.33
CA TRP A 106 -3.93 3.30 -7.73
C TRP A 106 -3.67 3.89 -6.34
N PHE A 107 -2.46 3.68 -5.78
CA PHE A 107 -2.09 4.15 -4.46
C PHE A 107 -1.21 5.41 -4.54
N HIS A 108 -1.54 6.43 -3.74
CA HIS A 108 -0.90 7.74 -3.77
C HIS A 108 -0.44 8.15 -2.38
N ARG A 109 0.88 8.16 -2.18
CA ARG A 109 1.49 8.59 -0.92
C ARG A 109 1.39 10.09 -0.73
N GLY A 110 1.04 10.53 0.48
CA GLY A 110 1.05 11.96 0.85
C GLY A 110 0.05 12.85 0.09
N MET A 111 -0.83 12.29 -0.74
CA MET A 111 -1.81 13.06 -1.51
C MET A 111 -2.87 13.69 -0.59
N SER A 112 -3.16 14.97 -0.79
CA SER A 112 -4.20 15.66 -0.02
C SER A 112 -5.62 15.30 -0.48
N ARG A 113 -6.63 15.59 0.35
CA ARG A 113 -8.05 15.40 0.00
C ARG A 113 -8.42 16.17 -1.27
N ASP A 114 -8.00 17.42 -1.35
CA ASP A 114 -8.34 18.32 -2.45
C ASP A 114 -7.62 17.94 -3.74
N GLN A 115 -6.34 17.54 -3.64
CA GLN A 115 -5.59 17.00 -4.78
C GLN A 115 -6.26 15.74 -5.33
N ALA A 116 -6.65 14.81 -4.46
CA ALA A 116 -7.35 13.59 -4.87
C ALA A 116 -8.69 13.89 -5.53
N ALA A 117 -9.47 14.84 -4.98
CA ALA A 117 -10.75 15.24 -5.53
C ALA A 117 -10.61 15.90 -6.91
N ALA A 118 -9.64 16.80 -7.07
CA ALA A 118 -9.33 17.42 -8.35
C ALA A 118 -8.91 16.38 -9.39
N LEU A 119 -8.05 15.43 -8.99
CA LEU A 119 -7.54 14.40 -9.86
C LEU A 119 -8.66 13.46 -10.35
N VAL A 120 -9.51 12.97 -9.46
CA VAL A 120 -10.67 12.13 -9.82
C VAL A 120 -11.66 12.91 -10.68
N ASN A 121 -11.90 14.19 -10.40
CA ASN A 121 -12.80 15.03 -11.21
C ASN A 121 -12.32 15.27 -12.64
N LYS A 122 -11.00 15.27 -12.87
CA LYS A 122 -10.42 15.44 -14.21
C LYS A 122 -10.83 14.34 -15.20
N TYR A 123 -11.21 13.16 -14.70
CA TYR A 123 -11.65 12.01 -15.52
C TYR A 123 -13.12 12.11 -15.97
N GLY A 124 -13.74 13.30 -15.87
CA GLY A 124 -15.06 13.56 -16.44
C GLY A 124 -16.21 13.00 -15.62
N THR A 125 -17.25 12.49 -16.26
CA THR A 125 -18.52 12.03 -15.64
C THR A 125 -18.56 10.54 -15.33
N VAL A 126 -17.43 9.82 -15.45
CA VAL A 126 -17.38 8.38 -15.26
C VAL A 126 -17.45 8.02 -13.77
N ASP A 127 -18.46 7.24 -13.41
CA ASP A 127 -18.62 6.69 -12.07
C ASP A 127 -17.66 5.51 -11.83
N GLY A 128 -17.22 5.36 -10.59
CA GLY A 128 -16.29 4.31 -10.17
C GLY A 128 -14.82 4.64 -10.41
N VAL A 129 -14.50 5.83 -10.96
CA VAL A 129 -13.12 6.33 -11.01
C VAL A 129 -12.62 6.54 -9.58
N PHE A 130 -11.44 6.01 -9.26
CA PHE A 130 -10.95 6.00 -7.88
C PHE A 130 -9.43 6.09 -7.72
N LEU A 131 -9.01 6.35 -6.49
CA LEU A 131 -7.65 6.15 -5.99
C LEU A 131 -7.68 5.90 -4.47
N VAL A 132 -6.61 5.32 -3.94
CA VAL A 132 -6.39 5.19 -2.50
C VAL A 132 -5.20 6.06 -2.09
N ARG A 133 -5.29 6.71 -0.94
CA ARG A 133 -4.24 7.58 -0.41
C ARG A 133 -4.09 7.43 1.10
N ASP A 134 -2.97 7.90 1.62
CA ASP A 134 -2.79 8.06 3.07
C ASP A 134 -3.79 9.07 3.64
N SER A 135 -4.25 8.82 4.87
CA SER A 135 -5.00 9.80 5.63
C SER A 135 -4.05 10.82 6.27
N ARG A 136 -4.26 12.10 5.98
CA ARG A 136 -3.50 13.20 6.61
C ARG A 136 -3.95 13.51 8.04
N SER A 137 -5.22 13.26 8.36
CA SER A 137 -5.80 13.53 9.67
C SER A 137 -5.63 12.38 10.65
N ASN A 138 -5.49 11.15 10.14
CA ASN A 138 -5.32 9.96 10.96
C ASN A 138 -4.11 9.14 10.44
N PRO A 139 -2.92 9.39 10.99
CA PRO A 139 -1.71 8.66 10.58
C PRO A 139 -1.91 7.15 10.71
N GLY A 140 -1.61 6.41 9.64
CA GLY A 140 -1.77 4.95 9.58
C GLY A 140 -3.13 4.47 9.09
N ALA A 141 -4.11 5.37 8.90
CA ALA A 141 -5.33 5.07 8.18
C ALA A 141 -5.21 5.44 6.69
N PHE A 142 -6.05 4.80 5.88
CA PHE A 142 -6.12 5.07 4.44
C PHE A 142 -7.48 5.67 4.07
N VAL A 143 -7.53 6.33 2.91
CA VAL A 143 -8.77 6.90 2.38
C VAL A 143 -8.96 6.45 0.94
N LEU A 144 -10.10 5.84 0.66
CA LEU A 144 -10.59 5.60 -0.69
C LEU A 144 -11.29 6.87 -1.18
N THR A 145 -10.81 7.46 -2.28
CA THR A 145 -11.44 8.59 -2.94
C THR A 145 -11.97 8.12 -4.29
N TYR A 146 -13.27 8.32 -4.55
CA TYR A 146 -13.92 7.80 -5.76
C TYR A 146 -15.07 8.71 -6.24
N LYS A 147 -15.47 8.57 -7.49
CA LYS A 147 -16.59 9.32 -8.09
C LYS A 147 -17.86 8.46 -8.17
N SER A 148 -18.98 9.04 -7.75
CA SER A 148 -20.30 8.44 -7.95
C SER A 148 -21.39 9.51 -8.06
N GLY A 149 -22.30 9.37 -9.02
CA GLY A 149 -23.42 10.29 -9.22
C GLY A 149 -22.96 11.73 -9.46
N GLY A 150 -21.82 11.91 -10.15
CA GLY A 150 -21.22 13.22 -10.40
C GLY A 150 -20.52 13.87 -9.18
N LYS A 151 -20.51 13.22 -8.02
CA LYS A 151 -19.87 13.71 -6.79
C LYS A 151 -18.60 12.92 -6.47
N VAL A 152 -17.61 13.59 -5.90
CA VAL A 152 -16.44 12.93 -5.32
C VAL A 152 -16.75 12.57 -3.87
N LEU A 153 -16.54 11.31 -3.53
CA LEU A 153 -16.74 10.74 -2.21
C LEU A 153 -15.39 10.32 -1.63
N HIS A 154 -15.26 10.45 -0.30
CA HIS A 154 -14.09 10.02 0.44
C HIS A 154 -14.54 9.11 1.58
N THR A 155 -14.12 7.86 1.54
CA THR A 155 -14.44 6.88 2.59
C THR A 155 -13.16 6.46 3.29
N GLN A 156 -13.16 6.54 4.61
CA GLN A 156 -12.03 6.11 5.43
C GLN A 156 -11.97 4.59 5.46
N ILE A 157 -10.80 4.04 5.13
CA ILE A 157 -10.48 2.63 5.32
C ILE A 157 -9.92 2.50 6.73
N GLN A 158 -10.65 1.80 7.58
CA GLN A 158 -10.31 1.62 8.98
C GLN A 158 -9.47 0.35 9.15
N LEU A 159 -8.47 0.43 10.01
CA LEU A 159 -7.76 -0.74 10.51
C LEU A 159 -8.51 -1.22 11.76
N ILE A 160 -9.00 -2.46 11.71
CA ILE A 160 -9.75 -3.08 12.80
C ILE A 160 -9.08 -4.39 13.21
N THR A 161 -9.27 -4.80 14.46
CA THR A 161 -8.78 -6.08 14.95
C THR A 161 -9.86 -7.15 14.77
N ASP A 162 -9.52 -8.26 14.13
CA ASP A 162 -10.39 -9.43 14.05
C ASP A 162 -10.06 -10.43 15.17
N HIS A 163 -10.93 -10.45 16.20
CA HIS A 163 -10.82 -11.34 17.35
C HIS A 163 -10.98 -12.83 17.00
N HIS A 164 -11.69 -13.16 15.91
CA HIS A 164 -11.85 -14.54 15.46
C HIS A 164 -10.60 -15.05 14.74
N LEU A 165 -9.80 -14.15 14.17
CA LEU A 165 -8.58 -14.45 13.44
C LEU A 165 -7.32 -14.12 14.26
N ARG A 166 -7.24 -14.60 15.51
CA ARG A 166 -6.07 -14.44 16.38
C ARG A 166 -5.65 -12.97 16.58
N ASP A 167 -6.63 -12.08 16.72
CA ASP A 167 -6.41 -10.63 16.87
C ASP A 167 -5.57 -10.02 15.73
N THR A 168 -5.76 -10.52 14.51
CA THR A 168 -5.08 -10.00 13.32
C THR A 168 -5.71 -8.67 12.90
N TYR A 169 -4.88 -7.73 12.45
CA TYR A 169 -5.37 -6.47 11.88
C TYR A 169 -5.92 -6.68 10.47
N CYS A 170 -7.09 -6.13 10.20
CA CYS A 170 -7.76 -6.17 8.91
C CYS A 170 -8.22 -4.76 8.50
N TYR A 171 -8.34 -4.54 7.20
CA TYR A 171 -8.91 -3.34 6.62
C TYR A 171 -10.41 -3.51 6.38
N SER A 172 -11.17 -2.45 6.60
CA SER A 172 -12.62 -2.43 6.42
C SER A 172 -13.13 -1.04 6.01
N LEU A 173 -14.18 -1.00 5.19
CA LEU A 173 -14.95 0.22 4.86
C LEU A 173 -16.27 0.33 5.62
N ASP A 174 -16.77 -0.76 6.21
CA ASP A 174 -18.11 -0.88 6.80
C ASP A 174 -18.05 -1.31 8.28
N SER A 175 -17.08 -0.76 9.02
CA SER A 175 -16.89 -1.02 10.45
C SER A 175 -16.74 -2.50 10.82
N GLY A 176 -16.27 -3.33 9.89
CA GLY A 176 -15.89 -4.73 10.09
C GLY A 176 -16.90 -5.76 9.63
N ALA A 177 -17.97 -5.35 8.93
CA ALA A 177 -18.85 -6.31 8.28
C ALA A 177 -18.12 -7.05 7.14
N THR A 178 -17.29 -6.35 6.38
CA THR A 178 -16.34 -6.92 5.43
C THR A 178 -14.91 -6.62 5.86
N LYS A 179 -14.05 -7.66 5.83
CA LYS A 179 -12.68 -7.58 6.33
C LYS A 179 -11.70 -8.09 5.29
N PHE A 180 -10.61 -7.36 5.12
CA PHE A 180 -9.56 -7.67 4.15
C PHE A 180 -8.21 -7.67 4.84
N TYR A 181 -7.33 -8.62 4.49
CA TYR A 181 -6.00 -8.69 5.09
C TYR A 181 -5.09 -7.57 4.60
N ASP A 182 -5.28 -7.12 3.36
CA ASP A 182 -4.52 -6.05 2.75
C ASP A 182 -5.42 -5.15 1.89
N LEU A 183 -4.90 -3.98 1.51
CA LEU A 183 -5.62 -3.05 0.65
C LEU A 183 -5.83 -3.57 -0.77
N LEU A 184 -5.01 -4.52 -1.23
CA LEU A 184 -5.14 -5.08 -2.57
C LEU A 184 -6.43 -5.89 -2.68
N GLN A 185 -6.66 -6.81 -1.73
CA GLN A 185 -7.88 -7.59 -1.62
C GLN A 185 -9.12 -6.70 -1.46
N LEU A 186 -9.02 -5.63 -0.66
CA LEU A 186 -10.09 -4.65 -0.51
C LEU A 186 -10.45 -4.03 -1.87
N VAL A 187 -9.45 -3.52 -2.60
CA VAL A 187 -9.67 -2.90 -3.91
C VAL A 187 -10.25 -3.90 -4.91
N GLU A 188 -9.68 -5.10 -5.02
CA GLU A 188 -10.16 -6.16 -5.93
C GLU A 188 -11.62 -6.54 -5.63
N PHE A 189 -11.97 -6.66 -4.34
CA PHE A 189 -13.34 -6.94 -3.93
C PHE A 189 -14.29 -5.84 -4.41
N TYR A 190 -13.96 -4.56 -4.18
CA TYR A 190 -14.81 -3.44 -4.56
C TYR A 190 -14.78 -3.11 -6.07
N GLN A 191 -13.84 -3.68 -6.81
CA GLN A 191 -13.89 -3.68 -8.27
C GLN A 191 -14.97 -4.63 -8.81
N LEU A 192 -15.18 -5.77 -8.14
CA LEU A 192 -16.17 -6.77 -8.54
C LEU A 192 -17.54 -6.53 -7.91
N ASN A 193 -17.57 -5.97 -6.69
CA ASN A 193 -18.76 -5.84 -5.85
C ASN A 193 -18.94 -4.39 -5.40
N THR A 194 -20.19 -3.93 -5.26
CA THR A 194 -20.46 -2.60 -4.69
C THR A 194 -20.26 -2.59 -3.18
N GLY A 195 -20.67 -3.67 -2.49
CA GLY A 195 -20.64 -3.74 -1.03
C GLY A 195 -21.37 -2.54 -0.40
N CYS A 196 -20.69 -1.81 0.48
CA CYS A 196 -21.20 -0.58 1.10
C CYS A 196 -21.02 0.69 0.24
N LEU A 197 -20.40 0.60 -0.94
CA LEU A 197 -20.19 1.75 -1.82
C LEU A 197 -21.39 1.98 -2.75
N PRO A 198 -21.71 3.24 -3.11
CA PRO A 198 -22.76 3.57 -4.08
C PRO A 198 -22.50 3.02 -5.49
N THR A 199 -21.25 2.77 -5.86
CA THR A 199 -20.84 2.22 -7.14
C THR A 199 -19.60 1.36 -6.98
N ARG A 200 -19.34 0.48 -7.95
CA ARG A 200 -18.12 -0.33 -7.99
C ARG A 200 -16.93 0.52 -8.42
N LEU A 201 -15.74 0.09 -8.05
CA LEU A 201 -14.49 0.66 -8.53
C LEU A 201 -14.21 0.16 -9.95
N THR A 202 -14.05 1.07 -10.90
CA THR A 202 -13.96 0.71 -12.33
C THR A 202 -12.61 1.09 -12.93
N HIS A 203 -12.16 2.32 -12.68
CA HIS A 203 -10.94 2.86 -13.25
C HIS A 203 -10.10 3.53 -12.18
N TYR A 204 -8.84 3.14 -12.06
CA TYR A 204 -7.93 3.83 -11.15
C TYR A 204 -7.25 5.01 -11.83
N VAL A 205 -6.87 5.99 -11.01
CA VAL A 205 -6.15 7.17 -11.46
C VAL A 205 -4.70 7.07 -11.05
N VAL A 206 -3.79 7.44 -11.96
CA VAL A 206 -2.34 7.51 -11.72
C VAL A 206 -1.92 8.96 -11.66
N HIS A 207 -1.12 9.32 -10.66
CA HIS A 207 -0.55 10.66 -10.56
C HIS A 207 0.83 10.61 -11.21
N SER A 208 1.00 11.33 -12.31
CA SER A 208 2.33 11.66 -12.80
C SER A 208 2.85 12.80 -11.91
N PRO A 209 3.89 12.57 -11.09
CA PRO A 209 4.53 13.68 -10.40
C PRO A 209 5.15 14.55 -11.48
N SER A 210 4.55 15.69 -11.78
CA SER A 210 5.25 16.77 -12.47
C SER A 210 6.42 17.13 -11.56
N ASN A 211 7.64 16.84 -12.03
CA ASN A 211 8.88 17.19 -11.36
C ASN A 211 8.93 18.72 -11.21
N THR A 212 8.42 19.26 -10.10
CA THR A 212 8.64 20.65 -9.74
C THR A 212 10.11 20.75 -9.37
N MET A 213 10.95 21.07 -10.35
CA MET A 213 12.32 21.48 -10.08
C MET A 213 12.25 22.64 -9.10
N ILE A 214 12.78 22.39 -7.91
CA ILE A 214 13.09 23.41 -6.92
C ILE A 214 14.09 24.34 -7.62
N GLN A 215 13.66 25.56 -7.89
CA GLN A 215 14.56 26.63 -8.28
C GLN A 215 15.38 26.96 -7.04
N GLU A 216 16.62 26.46 -6.98
CA GLU A 216 17.60 26.83 -5.97
C GLU A 216 17.79 28.35 -6.03
N ASP A 217 17.39 29.03 -4.95
CA ASP A 217 17.68 30.43 -4.72
C ASP A 217 19.17 30.55 -4.36
N THR A 218 20.03 30.41 -5.37
CA THR A 218 21.47 30.66 -5.25
C THR A 218 21.67 32.17 -5.27
N SER A 219 21.74 32.74 -4.08
CA SER A 219 22.30 34.07 -3.82
C SER A 219 23.80 34.05 -4.11
N MET A 220 24.18 34.41 -5.33
CA MET A 220 25.57 34.72 -5.69
C MET A 220 25.61 36.01 -6.53
N THR A 221 26.11 37.04 -5.87
CA THR A 221 26.74 38.28 -6.34
C THR A 221 27.23 38.24 -7.78
N SER A 222 26.75 39.16 -8.64
CA SER A 222 27.49 39.56 -9.84
C SER A 222 27.24 41.04 -10.19
N LEU A 223 28.33 41.65 -10.67
CA LEU A 223 28.64 43.07 -10.71
C LEU A 223 27.92 43.83 -11.83
N SER A 224 27.64 45.11 -11.57
CA SER A 224 27.12 46.11 -12.50
C SER A 224 28.13 46.49 -13.60
N PRO A 225 27.69 46.93 -14.80
CA PRO A 225 28.52 47.75 -15.69
C PRO A 225 28.14 49.24 -15.63
N GLY A 226 29.16 50.09 -15.81
CA GLY A 226 29.19 51.55 -15.64
C GLY A 226 28.22 52.34 -16.53
N SER A 227 27.74 53.50 -16.06
CA SER A 227 28.36 54.84 -16.11
C SER A 227 28.17 55.59 -17.45
N SER A 228 27.16 56.50 -17.45
CA SER A 228 27.14 57.91 -17.93
C SER A 228 27.67 58.30 -19.34
N PRO A 229 27.26 59.44 -19.95
CA PRO A 229 26.81 60.69 -19.32
C PRO A 229 25.59 61.41 -19.97
N GLY A 230 24.95 62.28 -19.21
CA GLY A 230 24.04 63.32 -19.72
C GLY A 230 24.70 64.71 -19.75
N PRO A 231 24.11 65.71 -20.42
CA PRO A 231 24.48 67.11 -20.22
C PRO A 231 23.32 68.00 -19.72
N ARG A 232 23.66 68.75 -18.66
CA ARG A 232 23.45 70.20 -18.39
C ARG A 232 22.03 70.80 -18.29
N ASN A 233 21.74 71.25 -17.06
CA ASN A 233 20.97 72.45 -16.63
C ASN A 233 21.34 73.70 -17.47
N SER A 234 20.57 74.78 -17.65
CA SER A 234 19.28 75.34 -17.14
C SER A 234 18.91 76.52 -18.08
N PRO A 235 17.74 77.21 -17.96
CA PRO A 235 17.70 78.44 -17.15
C PRO A 235 16.36 78.73 -16.44
N SER A 236 16.43 79.71 -15.53
CA SER A 236 15.40 80.37 -14.73
C SER A 236 14.22 81.00 -15.49
N LEU A 237 13.04 81.11 -14.86
CA LEU A 237 12.36 82.37 -14.49
C LEU A 237 10.92 82.11 -13.94
N THR A 238 10.56 82.90 -12.91
CA THR A 238 9.27 83.13 -12.23
C THR A 238 8.09 83.44 -13.17
N PRO A 239 6.77 83.42 -12.79
CA PRO A 239 6.24 84.04 -11.57
C PRO A 239 4.97 83.45 -10.92
N ARG A 240 4.59 84.17 -9.86
CA ARG A 240 3.56 84.03 -8.84
C ARG A 240 2.17 84.49 -9.34
N THR A 241 1.10 83.76 -9.00
CA THR A 241 -0.31 84.22 -8.97
C THR A 241 -1.06 83.35 -7.96
N SER A 242 -1.33 83.78 -6.72
CA SER A 242 -2.39 84.68 -6.25
C SER A 242 -3.81 84.27 -6.70
N THR A 243 -4.49 83.57 -5.80
CA THR A 243 -5.95 83.39 -5.75
C THR A 243 -6.65 84.73 -5.48
N PRO A 244 -7.75 85.08 -6.16
CA PRO A 244 -8.67 86.09 -5.68
C PRO A 244 -9.88 85.43 -4.99
N SER A 245 -10.21 85.93 -3.81
CA SER A 245 -11.47 85.65 -3.12
C SER A 245 -12.26 86.95 -3.03
N ILE A 246 -13.51 86.91 -3.52
CA ILE A 246 -14.71 87.56 -2.95
C ILE A 246 -15.03 89.02 -3.37
N THR A 247 -16.04 89.11 -4.24
CA THR A 247 -17.36 89.78 -4.08
C THR A 247 -17.49 91.32 -3.91
N SER A 248 -18.22 91.90 -4.88
CA SER A 248 -19.15 93.05 -4.87
C SER A 248 -18.74 94.41 -4.29
N ALA A 249 -18.83 95.46 -5.11
CA ALA A 249 -19.88 96.50 -5.10
C ALA A 249 -19.53 97.61 -6.12
#